data_AF-A0A2P5AKJ8-F1
#
_entry.id   AF-A0A2P5AKJ8-F1
#
_cell.length_a   1.000
_cell.length_b   1.000
_cell.length_c   1.000
_cell.angle_alpha   90.00
_cell.angle_beta   90.00
_cell.angle_gamma   90.00
#
_symmetry.space_group_name_H-M   'P 1'
#
loop_
_entity.id
_entity.type
_entity.pdbx_description
1 polymer ?
#
loop_
_entity_poly.entity_id
_entity_poly.type
_entity_poly.pdbx_seq_one_letter_code
_entity_poly.pdbx_strand_id
1 'polypeptide(L)'
;MGIGFYLLTKQLFVADAYQGFLVAGPNGGLATTIASSAEGMPFKLPTGLDVDQSTGNVYFTDASSQYSLSQIQEAIDTGDATGRLLKYDRNTQQVTVLLGGLSGAGGTSISSEGSFVLVSEFIAKRIQKFWLTGPKALTYQKFWSLFKEDQLTLRGPY
;
A
#
# COMPACT_ATOMS: atom_id res chain seq x y z
N MET A 1 -6.41 -2.00 8.77
CA MET A 1 -7.49 -2.63 7.99
C MET A 1 -8.10 -1.57 7.09
N GLY A 2 -8.37 -1.92 5.85
CA GLY A 2 -8.82 -1.00 4.81
C GLY A 2 -9.98 -1.59 4.05
N ILE A 3 -10.91 -0.74 3.63
CA ILE A 3 -12.07 -1.13 2.82
C ILE A 3 -12.28 -0.12 1.71
N GLY A 4 -12.82 -0.56 0.58
CA GLY A 4 -13.09 0.31 -0.57
C GLY A 4 -14.09 -0.31 -1.53
N PHE A 5 -15.04 0.51 -1.98
CA PHE A 5 -16.05 0.08 -2.95
C PHE A 5 -15.58 0.34 -4.37
N TYR A 6 -15.79 -0.63 -5.26
CA TYR A 6 -15.86 -0.35 -6.69
C TYR A 6 -17.30 -0.04 -7.07
N LEU A 7 -17.60 1.21 -7.39
CA LEU A 7 -18.97 1.68 -7.51
C LEU A 7 -19.74 1.05 -8.67
N LEU A 8 -19.06 0.74 -9.78
CA LEU A 8 -19.69 0.17 -10.96
C LEU A 8 -20.29 -1.22 -10.70
N THR A 9 -19.55 -2.09 -10.02
CA THR A 9 -19.99 -3.47 -9.72
C THR A 9 -20.53 -3.63 -8.30
N LYS A 10 -20.43 -2.57 -7.48
CA LYS A 10 -20.81 -2.56 -6.07
C LYS A 10 -20.09 -3.64 -5.25
N GLN A 11 -18.88 -4.01 -5.67
CA GLN A 11 -18.01 -4.93 -4.92
C GLN A 11 -17.29 -4.16 -3.80
N LEU A 12 -17.22 -4.76 -2.62
CA LEU A 12 -16.48 -4.25 -1.47
C LEU A 12 -15.15 -5.00 -1.35
N PHE A 13 -14.04 -4.32 -1.56
CA PHE A 13 -12.70 -4.85 -1.32
C PHE A 13 -12.29 -4.62 0.13
N VAL A 14 -11.54 -5.57 0.70
CA VAL A 14 -11.09 -5.56 2.09
C VAL A 14 -9.61 -5.97 2.16
N ALA A 15 -8.82 -5.18 2.89
CA ALA A 15 -7.47 -5.52 3.32
C ALA A 15 -7.50 -5.90 4.80
N ASP A 16 -7.29 -7.17 5.06
CA ASP A 16 -7.40 -7.81 6.37
C ASP A 16 -6.05 -8.38 6.84
N ALA A 17 -5.71 -8.11 8.10
CA ALA A 17 -4.42 -8.49 8.68
C ALA A 17 -4.22 -10.01 8.82
N TYR A 18 -5.30 -10.78 8.84
CA TYR A 18 -5.29 -12.23 9.04
C TYR A 18 -5.69 -12.99 7.78
N GLN A 19 -6.67 -12.46 7.04
CA GLN A 19 -7.30 -13.13 5.90
C GLN A 19 -6.78 -12.65 4.54
N GLY A 20 -5.90 -11.64 4.52
CA GLY A 20 -5.27 -11.14 3.29
C GLY A 20 -6.12 -10.10 2.56
N PHE A 21 -6.21 -10.22 1.24
CA PHE A 21 -7.00 -9.35 0.37
C PHE A 21 -8.28 -10.07 -0.06
N LEU A 22 -9.43 -9.47 0.24
CA LEU A 22 -10.74 -10.08 0.08
C LEU A 22 -11.69 -9.21 -0.75
N VAL A 23 -12.78 -9.84 -1.21
CA VAL A 23 -13.91 -9.16 -1.85
C VAL A 23 -15.24 -9.71 -1.33
N ALA A 24 -16.21 -8.82 -1.12
CA ALA A 24 -17.61 -9.14 -0.88
C ALA A 24 -18.50 -8.56 -1.99
N GLY A 25 -19.59 -9.26 -2.29
CA GLY A 25 -20.57 -8.83 -3.29
C GLY A 25 -21.54 -7.75 -2.77
N PRO A 26 -22.37 -7.17 -3.66
CA PRO A 26 -23.30 -6.09 -3.32
C PRO A 26 -24.34 -6.43 -2.27
N ASN A 27 -24.63 -7.72 -2.08
CA ASN A 27 -25.62 -8.20 -1.11
C ASN A 27 -24.99 -8.49 0.26
N GLY A 28 -23.71 -8.16 0.46
CA GLY A 28 -22.97 -8.50 1.68
C GLY A 28 -22.69 -10.00 1.80
N GLY A 29 -22.69 -10.49 3.03
CA GLY A 29 -22.30 -11.87 3.37
C GLY A 29 -20.80 -12.01 3.65
N LEU A 30 -20.32 -13.26 3.66
CA LEU A 30 -18.91 -13.55 3.91
C LEU A 30 -18.05 -13.11 2.71
N ALA A 31 -17.00 -12.33 2.99
CA ALA A 31 -16.02 -11.97 1.99
C ALA A 31 -15.18 -13.21 1.59
N THR A 32 -14.75 -13.24 0.33
CA THR A 32 -13.87 -14.29 -0.22
C THR A 32 -12.45 -13.77 -0.34
N THR A 33 -11.47 -14.50 0.17
CA THR A 33 -10.05 -14.18 -0.05
C THR A 33 -9.70 -14.39 -1.52
N ILE A 34 -9.19 -13.33 -2.15
CA ILE A 34 -8.75 -13.33 -3.56
C ILE A 34 -7.23 -13.27 -3.71
N ALA A 35 -6.50 -12.88 -2.65
CA ALA A 35 -5.05 -13.04 -2.58
C ALA A 35 -4.56 -13.07 -1.12
N SER A 36 -3.53 -13.85 -0.83
CA SER A 36 -2.85 -13.91 0.48
C SER A 36 -1.34 -13.71 0.38
N SER A 37 -0.81 -13.55 -0.83
CA SER A 37 0.60 -13.31 -1.12
C SER A 37 0.76 -12.56 -2.45
N ALA A 38 1.94 -12.01 -2.67
CA ALA A 38 2.39 -11.50 -3.95
C ALA A 38 3.86 -11.86 -4.14
N GLU A 39 4.24 -12.28 -5.35
CA GLU A 39 5.63 -12.63 -5.71
C GLU A 39 6.25 -13.66 -4.74
N GLY A 40 5.45 -14.65 -4.32
CA GLY A 40 5.88 -15.71 -3.40
C GLY A 40 5.99 -15.29 -1.93
N MET A 41 5.79 -14.01 -1.61
CA MET A 41 5.86 -13.47 -0.24
C MET A 41 4.45 -13.29 0.35
N PRO A 42 4.09 -14.03 1.42
CA PRO A 42 2.82 -13.86 2.12
C PRO A 42 2.58 -12.44 2.60
N PHE A 43 1.32 -12.03 2.69
CA PHE A 43 0.96 -10.81 3.40
C PHE A 43 1.03 -11.06 4.91
N LYS A 44 1.46 -10.05 5.68
CA LYS A 44 1.51 -10.13 7.15
C LYS A 44 0.64 -9.09 7.82
N LEU A 45 0.51 -7.92 7.22
CA LEU A 45 -0.24 -6.81 7.76
C LEU A 45 -0.88 -5.94 6.66
N PRO A 46 -1.79 -6.48 5.81
CA PRO A 46 -2.63 -5.66 4.94
C PRO A 46 -3.36 -4.56 5.74
N THR A 47 -3.15 -3.30 5.35
CA THR A 47 -3.58 -2.17 6.20
C THR A 47 -4.50 -1.19 5.50
N GLY A 48 -4.07 -0.53 4.42
CA GLY A 48 -4.88 0.45 3.70
C GLY A 48 -5.16 -0.01 2.26
N LEU A 49 -6.26 0.47 1.68
CA LEU A 49 -6.53 0.27 0.26
C LEU A 49 -7.35 1.41 -0.33
N ASP A 50 -7.24 1.59 -1.64
CA ASP A 50 -8.06 2.48 -2.44
C ASP A 50 -8.33 1.86 -3.82
N VAL A 51 -9.47 2.22 -4.40
CA VAL A 51 -9.97 1.63 -5.65
C VAL A 51 -9.99 2.68 -6.74
N ASP A 52 -9.28 2.43 -7.83
CA ASP A 52 -9.40 3.24 -9.04
C ASP A 52 -10.78 3.01 -9.65
N GLN A 53 -11.66 4.01 -9.54
CA GLN A 53 -13.03 3.91 -10.04
C GLN A 53 -13.12 3.82 -11.56
N SER A 54 -12.08 4.21 -12.30
CA SER A 54 -12.06 4.13 -13.77
C SER A 54 -11.74 2.73 -14.27
N THR A 55 -10.83 2.02 -13.60
CA THR A 55 -10.35 0.69 -14.04
C THR A 55 -10.85 -0.46 -13.17
N GLY A 56 -11.27 -0.19 -11.94
CA GLY A 56 -11.57 -1.20 -10.92
C GLY A 56 -10.33 -1.88 -10.33
N ASN A 57 -9.12 -1.43 -10.68
CA ASN A 57 -7.88 -1.88 -10.04
C ASN A 57 -7.86 -1.40 -8.58
N VAL A 58 -7.24 -2.20 -7.72
CA VAL A 58 -7.15 -1.88 -6.28
C VAL A 58 -5.70 -1.72 -5.90
N TYR A 59 -5.39 -0.62 -5.24
CA TYR A 59 -4.08 -0.34 -4.67
C TYR A 59 -4.18 -0.54 -3.17
N PHE A 60 -3.29 -1.31 -2.58
CA PHE A 60 -3.34 -1.60 -1.15
C PHE A 60 -1.95 -1.74 -0.56
N THR A 61 -1.86 -1.61 0.77
CA THR A 61 -0.60 -1.69 1.48
C THR A 61 -0.54 -2.94 2.34
N ASP A 62 0.65 -3.49 2.44
CA ASP A 62 1.06 -4.44 3.47
C ASP A 62 2.08 -3.73 4.36
N ALA A 63 1.69 -3.36 5.58
CA ALA A 63 2.46 -2.41 6.40
C ALA A 63 3.83 -2.96 6.83
N SER A 64 3.93 -4.28 6.94
CA SER A 64 5.14 -5.04 7.22
C SER A 64 5.04 -6.37 6.48
N SER A 65 6.17 -6.91 6.01
CA SER A 65 6.24 -8.29 5.53
C SER A 65 6.83 -9.25 6.57
N GLN A 66 7.17 -8.76 7.76
CA GLN A 66 7.71 -9.56 8.86
C GLN A 66 6.77 -9.63 10.06
N TYR A 67 6.21 -8.48 10.46
CA TYR A 67 5.45 -8.34 11.69
C TYR A 67 3.94 -8.45 11.45
N SER A 68 3.26 -9.20 12.31
CA SER A 68 1.79 -9.31 12.32
C SER A 68 1.15 -8.22 13.18
N LEU A 69 -0.20 -8.16 13.18
CA LEU A 69 -0.96 -7.15 13.94
C LEU A 69 -0.61 -7.12 15.44
N SER A 70 -0.35 -8.28 16.05
CA SER A 70 0.03 -8.37 17.48
C SER A 70 1.44 -7.88 17.77
N GLN A 71 2.27 -7.66 16.74
CA GLN A 71 3.67 -7.28 16.85
C GLN A 71 3.93 -5.83 16.38
N ILE A 72 2.89 -5.01 16.25
CA ILE A 72 3.02 -3.62 15.79
C ILE A 72 4.02 -2.83 16.63
N GLN A 73 4.02 -3.00 17.95
CA GLN A 73 4.95 -2.27 18.81
C GLN A 73 6.40 -2.64 18.51
N GLU A 74 6.68 -3.93 18.31
CA GLU A 74 8.01 -4.42 17.93
C GLU A 74 8.45 -3.84 16.58
N ALA A 75 7.56 -3.81 15.59
CA ALA A 75 7.84 -3.21 14.28
C ALA A 75 8.20 -1.71 14.39
N ILE A 76 7.53 -0.98 15.29
CA ILE A 76 7.82 0.44 15.55
C ILE A 76 9.18 0.57 16.24
N ASP A 77 9.44 -0.22 17.28
CA ASP A 77 10.65 -0.14 18.09
C ASP A 77 11.91 -0.51 17.28
N THR A 78 11.80 -1.44 16.34
CA THR A 78 12.91 -1.86 15.46
C THR A 78 13.05 -1.00 14.19
N GLY A 79 12.12 -0.06 13.97
CA GLY A 79 12.14 0.80 12.79
C GLY A 79 11.88 0.04 11.49
N ASP A 80 10.90 -0.88 11.49
CA ASP A 80 10.57 -1.72 10.33
C ASP A 80 10.41 -0.89 9.04
N ALA A 81 11.03 -1.41 7.98
CA ALA A 81 11.05 -0.83 6.64
C ALA A 81 10.78 -1.90 5.58
N THR A 82 10.00 -2.93 5.91
CA THR A 82 9.70 -4.06 5.02
C THR A 82 8.31 -4.00 4.40
N GLY A 83 7.60 -2.88 4.57
CA GLY A 83 6.26 -2.68 4.01
C GLY A 83 6.25 -2.54 2.48
N ARG A 84 5.07 -2.74 1.90
CA ARG A 84 4.85 -2.81 0.44
C ARG A 84 3.60 -2.05 0.00
N LEU A 85 3.68 -1.40 -1.15
CA LEU A 85 2.54 -0.98 -1.97
C LEU A 85 2.29 -2.05 -3.02
N LEU A 86 1.05 -2.49 -3.13
CA LEU A 86 0.59 -3.58 -3.99
C LEU A 86 -0.51 -3.07 -4.91
N LYS A 87 -0.62 -3.69 -6.09
CA LYS A 87 -1.74 -3.51 -7.02
C LYS A 87 -2.40 -4.86 -7.29
N TYR A 88 -3.70 -4.93 -7.12
CA TYR A 88 -4.54 -5.96 -7.71
C TYR A 88 -5.06 -5.46 -9.07
N ASP A 89 -4.74 -6.19 -10.13
CA ASP A 89 -5.27 -5.92 -11.46
C ASP A 89 -6.57 -6.72 -11.66
N ARG A 90 -7.69 -6.01 -11.84
CA ARG A 90 -9.01 -6.66 -11.93
C ARG A 90 -9.14 -7.56 -13.16
N ASN A 91 -8.43 -7.25 -14.24
CA ASN A 91 -8.54 -7.98 -15.50
C ASN A 91 -7.76 -9.31 -15.44
N THR A 92 -6.56 -9.28 -14.88
CA THR A 92 -5.71 -10.48 -14.76
C THR A 92 -5.93 -11.24 -13.46
N GLN A 93 -6.59 -10.61 -12.49
CA GLN A 93 -6.80 -11.11 -11.12
C GLN A 93 -5.47 -11.40 -10.40
N GLN A 94 -4.40 -10.70 -10.76
CA GLN A 94 -3.08 -10.86 -10.16
C GLN A 94 -2.75 -9.69 -9.23
N VAL A 95 -1.96 -10.00 -8.19
CA VAL A 95 -1.35 -8.98 -7.32
C VAL A 95 0.12 -8.81 -7.67
N THR A 96 0.55 -7.57 -7.89
CA THR A 96 1.95 -7.20 -8.15
C THR A 96 2.46 -6.23 -7.08
N VAL A 97 3.74 -6.34 -6.72
CA VAL A 97 4.39 -5.35 -5.84
C VAL A 97 4.79 -4.14 -6.68
N LEU A 98 4.29 -2.95 -6.34
CA LEU A 98 4.68 -1.70 -7.01
C LEU A 98 5.89 -1.06 -6.36
N LEU A 99 5.95 -1.08 -5.02
CA LEU A 99 7.04 -0.50 -4.24
C LEU A 99 7.22 -1.29 -2.94
N GLY A 100 8.43 -1.77 -2.70
CA GLY A 100 8.83 -2.37 -1.43
C GLY A 100 9.72 -1.43 -0.62
N GLY A 101 10.08 -1.83 0.60
CA GLY A 101 11.00 -1.05 1.45
C GLY A 101 10.34 0.11 2.19
N LEU A 102 9.02 0.07 2.35
CA LEU A 102 8.25 1.15 2.98
C LEU A 102 8.21 0.99 4.50
N SER A 103 8.38 2.09 5.23
CA SER A 103 8.46 2.08 6.69
C SER A 103 7.10 2.29 7.35
N GLY A 104 6.43 1.17 7.64
CA GLY A 104 5.08 1.13 8.18
C GLY A 104 4.05 1.66 7.17
N ALA A 105 3.91 0.98 6.02
CA ALA A 105 2.99 1.38 4.93
C ALA A 105 1.51 1.30 5.38
N GLY A 106 1.00 2.38 5.97
CA GLY A 106 -0.27 2.36 6.70
C GLY A 106 -1.50 2.61 5.83
N GLY A 107 -1.38 3.46 4.82
CA GLY A 107 -2.49 3.87 3.97
C GLY A 107 -2.05 4.19 2.56
N THR A 108 -2.99 4.11 1.62
CA THR A 108 -2.74 4.45 0.21
C THR A 108 -3.95 5.16 -0.39
N SER A 109 -3.72 5.99 -1.41
CA SER A 109 -4.80 6.59 -2.20
C SER A 109 -4.37 6.83 -3.64
N ILE A 110 -5.25 6.50 -4.59
CA ILE A 110 -5.06 6.70 -6.02
C ILE A 110 -5.51 8.11 -6.42
N SER A 111 -4.77 8.77 -7.32
CA SER A 111 -5.21 10.06 -7.85
C SER A 111 -6.47 9.92 -8.71
N SER A 112 -7.29 10.97 -8.77
CA SER A 112 -8.56 10.96 -9.49
C SER A 112 -8.44 10.57 -10.97
N GLU A 113 -7.31 10.92 -11.58
CA GLU A 113 -6.98 10.64 -12.98
C GLU A 113 -6.16 9.35 -13.17
N GLY A 114 -5.91 8.58 -12.11
CA GLY A 114 -5.18 7.31 -12.14
C GLY A 114 -3.70 7.45 -12.49
N SER A 115 -3.10 8.62 -12.30
CA SER A 115 -1.73 8.90 -12.73
C SER A 115 -0.66 8.59 -11.68
N PHE A 116 -1.01 8.65 -10.38
CA PHE A 116 -0.12 8.31 -9.28
C PHE A 116 -0.88 7.79 -8.07
N VAL A 117 -0.15 7.11 -7.18
CA VAL A 117 -0.63 6.63 -5.89
C VAL A 117 0.19 7.29 -4.79
N LEU A 118 -0.47 7.75 -3.73
CA LEU A 118 0.19 8.19 -2.50
C LEU A 118 0.20 7.05 -1.49
N VAL A 119 1.28 6.92 -0.73
CA VAL A 119 1.40 5.95 0.37
C VAL A 119 1.92 6.63 1.62
N SER A 120 1.25 6.43 2.74
CA SER A 120 1.72 6.91 4.04
C SER A 120 2.66 5.89 4.70
N GLU A 121 3.83 6.37 5.12
CA GLU A 121 4.80 5.60 5.90
C GLU A 121 4.74 6.10 7.35
N PHE A 122 4.06 5.34 8.20
CA PHE A 122 3.79 5.71 9.59
C PHE A 122 5.08 5.84 10.41
N ILE A 123 5.98 4.88 10.30
CA ILE A 123 7.22 4.83 11.09
C ILE A 123 8.19 5.92 10.59
N ALA A 124 8.36 6.06 9.26
CA ALA A 124 9.20 7.11 8.67
C ALA A 124 8.56 8.51 8.64
N LYS A 125 7.29 8.65 9.05
CA LYS A 125 6.55 9.93 9.16
C LYS A 125 6.57 10.74 7.86
N ARG A 126 6.33 10.08 6.74
CA ARG A 126 6.36 10.69 5.40
C ARG A 126 5.29 10.10 4.46
N ILE A 127 5.08 10.76 3.33
CA ILE A 127 4.22 10.30 2.24
C ILE A 127 5.09 10.13 1.00
N GLN A 128 4.99 8.96 0.37
CA GLN A 128 5.57 8.69 -0.94
C GLN A 128 4.52 8.92 -2.03
N LYS A 129 4.97 9.37 -3.19
CA LYS A 129 4.20 9.37 -4.44
C LYS A 129 4.83 8.38 -5.40
N PHE A 130 4.06 7.40 -5.85
CA PHE A 130 4.43 6.44 -6.88
C PHE A 130 3.70 6.77 -8.19
N TRP A 131 4.43 6.99 -9.27
CA TRP A 131 3.86 7.32 -10.57
C TRP A 131 3.42 6.06 -11.33
N LEU A 132 2.16 6.01 -11.75
CA LEU A 132 1.61 4.89 -12.52
C LEU A 132 1.75 5.10 -14.03
N THR A 133 1.61 6.34 -14.47
CA THR A 133 1.61 6.71 -15.89
C THR A 133 2.49 7.92 -16.17
N GLY A 134 2.66 8.24 -17.46
CA GLY A 134 3.44 9.38 -17.92
C GLY A 134 4.95 9.13 -17.91
N PRO A 135 5.77 10.18 -18.15
CA PRO A 135 7.23 10.04 -18.32
C PRO A 135 7.98 9.52 -17.09
N LYS A 136 7.34 9.56 -15.91
CA LYS A 136 7.88 9.10 -14.63
C LYS A 136 7.30 7.75 -14.20
N ALA A 137 6.52 7.06 -15.05
CA ALA A 137 5.88 5.80 -14.69
C ALA A 137 6.88 4.81 -14.06
N LEU A 138 6.41 4.11 -13.03
CA LEU A 138 7.19 3.14 -12.25
C LEU A 138 8.34 3.75 -11.44
N THR A 139 8.33 5.06 -11.22
CA THR A 139 9.23 5.74 -10.29
C THR A 139 8.46 6.28 -9.08
N TYR A 140 9.17 6.62 -8.01
CA TYR A 140 8.58 7.21 -6.82
C TYR A 140 9.44 8.36 -6.28
N GLN A 141 8.80 9.23 -5.49
CA GLN A 141 9.45 10.34 -4.82
C GLN A 141 8.76 10.65 -3.50
N LYS A 142 9.52 11.21 -2.56
CA LYS A 142 8.96 11.81 -1.34
C LYS A 142 8.02 12.94 -1.75
N PHE A 143 6.76 12.85 -1.32
CA PHE A 143 5.75 13.87 -1.58
C PHE A 143 5.63 14.83 -0.40
N TRP A 144 5.73 14.31 0.82
CA TRP A 144 5.63 15.08 2.05
C TRP A 144 6.40 14.39 3.18
N SER A 145 6.86 15.13 4.18
CA SER A 145 7.54 14.61 5.38
C SER A 145 7.27 15.49 6.58
N LEU A 146 7.11 14.88 7.76
CA LEU A 146 6.97 15.61 9.02
C LEU A 146 8.27 16.31 9.41
N PHE A 147 9.42 15.70 9.10
CA PHE A 147 10.73 16.29 9.34
C PHE A 147 11.20 17.06 8.11
N LYS A 148 11.81 18.22 8.34
CA LYS A 148 12.64 18.87 7.31
C LYS A 148 13.81 17.95 7.01
N GLU A 149 14.26 17.92 5.75
CA GLU A 149 15.58 17.37 5.47
C GLU A 149 16.58 18.19 6.27
N ASP A 150 17.28 17.53 7.19
CA ASP A 150 18.50 18.10 7.74
C ASP A 150 19.38 18.40 6.54
N GLN A 151 19.64 19.68 6.31
CA GLN A 151 20.78 20.12 5.52
C GLN A 151 22.01 19.70 6.31
N LEU A 152 22.31 18.41 6.35
CA LEU A 152 23.65 17.92 6.62
C LEU A 152 24.46 18.40 5.41
N THR A 153 24.92 19.66 5.50
CA THR A 153 26.09 20.11 4.77
C THR A 153 27.12 19.01 4.90
N LEU A 154 27.34 18.31 3.80
CA LEU A 154 28.53 17.49 3.60
C LEU A 154 29.72 18.44 3.72
N ARG A 155 30.20 18.67 4.95
CA ARG A 155 31.60 19.04 5.14
C ARG A 155 32.38 17.76 4.87
N GLY A 156 32.70 17.54 3.59
CA GLY A 156 33.80 16.67 3.23
C GLY A 156 35.10 17.25 3.80
N PRO A 157 36.06 16.41 4.20
CA PRO A 157 37.34 16.87 4.68
C PRO A 157 38.20 17.26 3.48
N TYR A 158 38.31 18.56 3.18
CA TYR A 158 39.49 19.19 2.55
C TYR A 158 39.55 20.65 2.98
#